data_AF-A0A383AG94-F1
#
_entry.id   AF-A0A383AG94-F1
#
_cell.length_a   1.000
_cell.length_b   1.000
_cell.length_c   1.000
_cell.angle_alpha   90.00
_cell.angle_beta   90.00
_cell.angle_gamma   90.00
#
_symmetry.space_group_name_H-M   'P 1'
#
loop_
_entity.id
_entity.type
_entity.pdbx_description
1 polymer ?
#
loop_
_entity_poly.entity_id
_entity_poly.type
_entity_poly.pdbx_seq_one_letter_code
_entity_poly.pdbx_strand_id
1 'polypeptide(L)'
;DGIAGEFLTVLHLKKGFQTLGINSDDGFSATIGLNFLDIEAQQIGLFNGSRGAADSLFNIVIEEEGYYPLRVLWWEGNGGANIEIFSIVDGKKILVNDPDNADAIKAYNIGDSTGRAAVVSIMPTPGKKRVESTSSIEVVIENGSETTVDQSSVKMTLNGKDVAVDVSKSGDIVTISYTEGLAAEAFCCAGVKNTAIVSFKESNGNERSAEWSFEAQSTKRREVGGGTLTNGLIGHWPLDEGSGTTAANKAG
;
A
#
# COMPACT_ATOMS: atom_id res chain seq x y z
N ASP A 1 13.91 -18.48 18.11
CA ASP A 1 13.84 -17.12 18.65
C ASP A 1 14.33 -16.13 17.60
N GLY A 2 13.44 -15.23 17.19
CA GLY A 2 13.72 -14.17 16.24
C GLY A 2 13.92 -14.66 14.80
N ILE A 3 13.05 -15.54 14.31
CA ILE A 3 13.12 -16.11 12.95
C ILE A 3 12.09 -15.40 12.06
N ALA A 4 12.47 -15.17 10.81
CA ALA A 4 11.53 -14.80 9.75
C ALA A 4 11.76 -15.70 8.53
N GLY A 5 10.67 -16.05 7.86
CA GLY A 5 10.68 -16.86 6.65
C GLY A 5 9.76 -16.27 5.59
N GLU A 6 10.14 -16.46 4.34
CA GLU A 6 9.34 -16.11 3.18
C GLU A 6 9.14 -17.35 2.31
N PHE A 7 7.90 -17.61 1.93
CA PHE A 7 7.52 -18.74 1.10
C PHE A 7 6.83 -18.21 -0.15
N LEU A 8 7.45 -18.47 -1.31
CA LEU A 8 6.94 -18.09 -2.63
C LEU A 8 6.55 -19.35 -3.39
N THR A 9 5.31 -19.41 -3.84
CA THR A 9 4.82 -20.55 -4.62
C THR A 9 3.66 -20.13 -5.50
N VAL A 10 3.32 -20.96 -6.49
CA VAL A 10 2.12 -20.79 -7.30
C VAL A 10 1.16 -21.92 -6.99
N LEU A 11 -0.04 -21.59 -6.52
CA LEU A 11 -1.08 -22.56 -6.25
C LEU A 11 -1.95 -22.76 -7.49
N HIS A 12 -2.24 -24.02 -7.83
CA HIS A 12 -3.30 -24.32 -8.79
C HIS A 12 -4.63 -24.39 -8.06
N LEU A 13 -5.43 -23.33 -8.19
CA LEU A 13 -6.70 -23.18 -7.48
C LEU A 13 -7.88 -23.41 -8.42
N LYS A 14 -8.86 -24.18 -7.95
CA LYS A 14 -10.11 -24.44 -8.67
C LYS A 14 -11.07 -23.27 -8.56
N LYS A 15 -11.91 -23.08 -9.57
CA LYS A 15 -13.02 -22.12 -9.52
C LYS A 15 -13.96 -22.45 -8.35
N GLY A 16 -14.37 -21.43 -7.62
CA GLY A 16 -15.35 -21.52 -6.54
C GLY A 16 -14.80 -21.13 -5.17
N PHE A 17 -15.65 -21.35 -4.16
CA PHE A 17 -15.33 -21.10 -2.76
C PHE A 17 -14.41 -22.19 -2.22
N GLN A 18 -13.33 -21.80 -1.54
CA GLN A 18 -12.40 -22.70 -0.87
C GLN A 18 -12.00 -22.10 0.48
N THR A 19 -11.80 -22.95 1.48
CA THR A 19 -11.23 -22.54 2.77
C THR A 19 -9.76 -22.96 2.82
N LEU A 20 -8.89 -21.99 3.01
CA LEU A 20 -7.47 -22.19 3.27
C LEU A 20 -7.18 -21.95 4.74
N GLY A 21 -6.02 -22.41 5.20
CA GLY A 21 -5.55 -22.11 6.53
C GLY A 21 -4.04 -22.13 6.64
N ILE A 22 -3.55 -21.39 7.63
CA ILE A 22 -2.15 -21.42 8.06
C ILE A 22 -2.10 -21.76 9.54
N ASN A 23 -1.40 -22.85 9.87
CA ASN A 23 -0.97 -23.12 11.23
C ASN A 23 0.36 -22.41 11.45
N SER A 24 0.50 -21.58 12.48
CA SER A 24 1.78 -20.92 12.74
C SER A 24 2.04 -20.64 14.21
N ASP A 25 3.32 -20.54 14.53
CA ASP A 25 3.92 -20.03 15.76
C ASP A 25 5.11 -19.15 15.32
N ASP A 26 5.06 -17.82 15.34
CA ASP A 26 3.98 -16.94 15.79
C ASP A 26 3.07 -16.53 14.61
N GLY A 27 3.45 -15.48 13.88
CA GLY A 27 2.57 -14.74 12.97
C GLY A 27 2.89 -14.93 11.50
N PHE A 28 1.94 -14.52 10.67
CA PHE A 28 2.07 -14.62 9.22
C PHE A 28 1.24 -13.56 8.48
N SER A 29 1.62 -13.30 7.23
CA SER A 29 0.82 -12.59 6.23
C SER A 29 0.86 -13.38 4.92
N ALA A 30 -0.31 -13.79 4.42
CA ALA A 30 -0.46 -14.49 3.16
C ALA A 30 -1.10 -13.56 2.11
N THR A 31 -0.47 -13.43 0.95
CA THR A 31 -0.96 -12.62 -0.16
C THR A 31 -1.03 -13.41 -1.46
N ILE A 32 -2.05 -13.14 -2.28
CA ILE A 32 -2.12 -13.57 -3.67
C ILE A 32 -2.04 -12.33 -4.56
N GLY A 33 -1.13 -12.35 -5.53
CA GLY A 33 -0.87 -11.22 -6.40
C GLY A 33 -0.39 -11.64 -7.78
N LEU A 34 -0.38 -10.68 -8.71
CA LEU A 34 0.14 -10.88 -10.06
C LEU A 34 1.65 -11.07 -10.07
N ASN A 35 2.34 -10.49 -9.10
CA ASN A 35 3.75 -10.66 -8.76
C ASN A 35 3.89 -10.75 -7.23
N PHE A 36 4.89 -11.48 -6.72
CA PHE A 36 5.13 -11.64 -5.28
C PHE A 36 5.48 -10.33 -4.56
N LEU A 37 6.12 -9.38 -5.26
CA LEU A 37 6.53 -8.09 -4.73
C LEU A 37 5.50 -6.98 -4.96
N ASP A 38 4.39 -7.31 -5.60
CA ASP A 38 3.35 -6.35 -5.91
C ASP A 38 2.66 -5.86 -4.65
N ILE A 39 2.71 -4.56 -4.38
CA ILE A 39 2.04 -3.97 -3.22
C ILE A 39 0.52 -4.00 -3.34
N GLU A 40 0.01 -4.21 -4.57
CA GLU A 40 -1.42 -4.38 -4.84
C GLU A 40 -1.89 -5.83 -4.61
N ALA A 41 -0.99 -6.74 -4.22
CA ALA A 41 -1.36 -8.11 -3.90
C ALA A 41 -2.42 -8.16 -2.80
N GLN A 42 -3.44 -8.98 -3.00
CA GLN A 42 -4.53 -9.14 -2.04
C GLN A 42 -4.04 -9.94 -0.84
N GLN A 43 -4.13 -9.38 0.36
CA GLN A 43 -3.94 -10.14 1.59
C GLN A 43 -5.15 -11.04 1.84
N ILE A 44 -4.92 -12.35 1.79
CA ILE A 44 -5.95 -13.38 1.96
C ILE A 44 -5.98 -13.95 3.38
N GLY A 45 -4.89 -13.78 4.14
CA GLY A 45 -4.79 -14.21 5.52
C GLY A 45 -3.74 -13.42 6.30
N LEU A 46 -4.03 -13.12 7.57
CA LEU A 46 -3.14 -12.38 8.46
C LEU A 46 -3.33 -12.86 9.90
N PHE A 47 -2.23 -13.16 10.57
CA PHE A 47 -2.17 -13.15 12.03
C PHE A 47 -0.99 -12.27 12.47
N ASN A 48 -1.31 -11.06 12.95
CA ASN A 48 -0.33 -10.08 13.42
C ASN A 48 -0.28 -10.02 14.94
N GLY A 49 0.36 -11.02 15.54
CA GLY A 49 0.53 -11.12 16.98
C GLY A 49 1.49 -12.23 17.34
N SER A 50 1.52 -12.55 18.63
CA SER A 50 2.24 -13.70 19.17
C SER A 50 1.24 -14.79 19.60
N ARG A 51 1.58 -16.04 19.33
CA ARG A 51 0.83 -17.24 19.72
C ARG A 51 1.72 -18.47 19.64
N GLY A 52 1.39 -19.49 20.44
CA GLY A 52 1.84 -20.84 20.12
C GLY A 52 1.13 -21.41 18.89
N ALA A 53 1.62 -22.55 18.38
CA ALA A 53 1.07 -23.26 17.23
C ALA A 53 -0.47 -23.31 17.20
N ALA A 54 -1.10 -22.60 16.26
CA ALA A 54 -2.54 -22.60 16.08
C ALA A 54 -2.94 -22.30 14.63
N ASP A 55 -4.13 -22.77 14.24
CA ASP A 55 -4.70 -22.56 12.91
C ASP A 55 -5.33 -21.16 12.77
N SER A 56 -5.19 -20.57 11.58
CA SER A 56 -6.00 -19.45 11.11
C SER A 56 -6.63 -19.82 9.79
N LEU A 57 -7.95 -19.91 9.77
CA LEU A 57 -8.73 -20.23 8.58
C LEU A 57 -9.18 -18.94 7.90
N PHE A 58 -9.16 -18.95 6.58
CA PHE A 58 -9.64 -17.86 5.75
C PHE A 58 -10.28 -18.41 4.48
N ASN A 59 -11.29 -17.69 3.99
CA ASN A 59 -12.08 -18.11 2.84
C ASN A 59 -11.70 -17.30 1.62
N ILE A 60 -11.55 -17.98 0.49
CA ILE A 60 -11.28 -17.38 -0.81
C ILE A 60 -12.36 -17.79 -1.80
N VAL A 61 -12.63 -16.91 -2.77
CA VAL A 61 -13.48 -17.22 -3.93
C VAL A 61 -12.64 -17.03 -5.16
N ILE A 62 -12.49 -18.10 -5.93
CA ILE A 62 -11.71 -18.11 -7.16
C ILE A 62 -12.68 -18.04 -8.33
N GLU A 63 -12.61 -16.97 -9.10
CA GLU A 63 -13.56 -16.70 -10.19
C GLU A 63 -13.29 -17.60 -11.42
N GLU A 64 -12.03 -17.94 -11.63
CA GLU A 64 -11.54 -18.78 -12.72
C GLU A 64 -10.48 -19.75 -12.21
N GLU A 65 -10.56 -21.00 -12.64
CA GLU A 65 -9.51 -21.97 -12.30
C GLU A 65 -8.18 -21.53 -12.91
N GLY A 66 -7.10 -21.58 -12.14
CA GLY A 66 -5.82 -21.11 -12.63
C GLY A 66 -4.68 -21.18 -11.62
N TYR A 67 -3.59 -20.53 -11.99
CA TYR A 67 -2.34 -20.49 -11.26
C TYR A 67 -2.20 -19.15 -10.54
N TYR A 68 -2.19 -19.20 -9.21
CA TYR A 68 -2.20 -18.03 -8.35
C TYR A 68 -0.90 -17.94 -7.54
N PRO A 69 -0.05 -16.94 -7.80
CA PRO A 69 1.14 -16.69 -7.01
C PRO A 69 0.75 -16.35 -5.56
N LEU A 70 1.17 -17.21 -4.64
CA LEU A 70 1.04 -17.07 -3.19
C LEU A 70 2.39 -16.68 -2.60
N ARG A 71 2.39 -15.62 -1.81
CA ARG A 71 3.49 -15.25 -0.91
C ARG A 71 3.04 -15.38 0.53
N VAL A 72 3.82 -16.06 1.35
CA VAL A 72 3.61 -16.09 2.80
C VAL A 72 4.85 -15.57 3.50
N LEU A 73 4.67 -14.47 4.23
CA LEU A 73 5.64 -14.00 5.22
C LEU A 73 5.27 -14.64 6.55
N TRP A 74 6.25 -15.20 7.25
CA TRP A 74 6.09 -15.78 8.58
C TRP A 74 7.17 -15.26 9.52
N TRP A 75 6.83 -15.11 10.79
CA TRP A 75 7.76 -14.68 11.83
C TRP A 75 7.48 -15.36 13.15
N GLU A 76 8.56 -15.54 13.91
CA GLU A 76 8.60 -16.09 15.26
C GLU A 76 9.42 -15.15 16.14
N GLY A 77 8.83 -14.76 17.26
CA GLY A 77 9.43 -13.88 18.25
C GLY A 77 10.26 -14.66 19.27
N ASN A 78 9.61 -15.59 19.99
CA ASN A 78 10.28 -16.41 21.00
C ASN A 78 9.57 -17.74 21.23
N GLY A 79 10.33 -18.85 21.30
CA GLY A 79 9.84 -20.15 21.74
C GLY A 79 9.66 -21.16 20.60
N GLY A 80 8.42 -21.62 20.41
CA GLY A 80 8.08 -22.59 19.36
C GLY A 80 8.16 -21.94 17.98
N ALA A 81 8.45 -22.72 16.95
CA ALA A 81 8.54 -22.22 15.58
C ALA A 81 7.96 -23.23 14.60
N ASN A 82 6.84 -22.90 13.97
CA ASN A 82 6.27 -23.72 12.90
C ASN A 82 5.45 -22.90 11.92
N ILE A 83 5.31 -23.47 10.72
CA ILE A 83 4.37 -23.02 9.71
C ILE A 83 3.88 -24.22 8.90
N GLU A 84 2.56 -24.30 8.68
CA GLU A 84 1.94 -25.23 7.75
C GLU A 84 0.86 -24.51 6.95
N ILE A 85 0.87 -24.69 5.63
CA ILE A 85 -0.16 -24.15 4.74
C ILE A 85 -1.06 -25.30 4.32
N PHE A 86 -2.37 -25.14 4.46
CA PHE A 86 -3.33 -26.20 4.21
C PHE A 86 -4.65 -25.67 3.63
N SER A 87 -5.47 -26.59 3.16
CA SER A 87 -6.86 -26.37 2.78
C SER A 87 -7.80 -27.19 3.66
N ILE A 88 -9.06 -26.78 3.73
CA ILE A 88 -10.14 -27.59 4.32
C ILE A 88 -10.98 -28.16 3.18
N VAL A 89 -10.99 -29.49 3.07
CA VAL A 89 -11.82 -30.23 2.11
C VAL A 89 -12.68 -31.20 2.92
N ASP A 90 -14.01 -31.12 2.75
CA ASP A 90 -14.98 -31.94 3.50
C ASP A 90 -14.75 -31.95 5.03
N GLY A 91 -14.39 -30.78 5.59
CA GLY A 91 -14.13 -30.61 7.01
C GLY A 91 -12.79 -31.17 7.50
N LYS A 92 -11.93 -31.65 6.60
CA LYS A 92 -10.60 -32.19 6.92
C LYS A 92 -9.50 -31.24 6.47
N LYS A 93 -8.45 -31.14 7.28
CA LYS A 93 -7.20 -30.45 6.94
C LYS A 93 -6.40 -31.27 5.94
N ILE A 94 -6.03 -30.66 4.81
CA ILE A 94 -5.19 -31.24 3.77
C ILE A 94 -4.02 -30.29 3.51
N LEU A 95 -2.79 -30.76 3.70
CA LEU A 95 -1.59 -29.96 3.47
C LEU A 95 -1.50 -29.55 2.00
N VAL A 96 -1.11 -28.29 1.76
CA VAL A 96 -0.79 -27.84 0.40
C VAL A 96 0.41 -28.63 -0.10
N ASN A 97 0.32 -29.09 -1.35
CA ASN A 97 1.33 -29.89 -2.02
C ASN A 97 1.63 -31.26 -1.37
N ASP A 98 0.68 -31.83 -0.63
CA ASP A 98 0.79 -33.21 -0.14
C ASP A 98 0.83 -34.19 -1.34
N PRO A 99 1.91 -34.98 -1.51
CA PRO A 99 2.03 -35.93 -2.61
C PRO A 99 1.11 -37.14 -2.44
N ASP A 100 0.71 -37.46 -1.21
CA ASP A 100 -0.05 -38.65 -0.87
C ASP A 100 -1.56 -38.38 -0.81
N ASN A 101 -1.98 -37.12 -1.04
CA ASN A 101 -3.38 -36.72 -1.03
C ASN A 101 -3.82 -36.15 -2.40
N ALA A 102 -4.81 -36.81 -3.01
CA ALA A 102 -5.33 -36.43 -4.32
C ALA A 102 -6.07 -35.08 -4.31
N ASP A 103 -6.64 -34.69 -3.16
CA ASP A 103 -7.39 -33.45 -2.99
C ASP A 103 -6.47 -32.27 -2.60
N ALA A 104 -5.16 -32.51 -2.45
CA ALA A 104 -4.21 -31.46 -2.14
C ALA A 104 -4.06 -30.47 -3.29
N ILE A 105 -4.18 -29.18 -2.94
CA ILE A 105 -3.84 -28.08 -3.83
C ILE A 105 -2.37 -28.23 -4.25
N LYS A 106 -2.13 -28.26 -5.55
CA LYS A 106 -0.77 -28.36 -6.10
C LYS A 106 -0.06 -27.01 -5.99
N ALA A 107 1.20 -27.06 -5.58
CA ALA A 107 2.04 -25.88 -5.45
C ALA A 107 3.28 -26.04 -6.34
N TYR A 108 3.64 -24.98 -7.05
CA TYR A 108 4.74 -24.97 -8.02
C TYR A 108 5.78 -23.93 -7.61
N ASN A 109 7.05 -24.26 -7.79
CA ASN A 109 8.15 -23.31 -7.62
C ASN A 109 8.47 -22.68 -8.99
N ILE A 110 8.44 -21.36 -9.05
CA ILE A 110 8.76 -20.57 -10.25
C ILE A 110 9.92 -19.59 -10.01
N GLY A 111 10.65 -19.74 -8.91
CA GLY A 111 11.61 -18.74 -8.43
C GLY A 111 10.94 -17.61 -7.63
N ASP A 112 11.57 -16.44 -7.64
CA ASP A 112 11.22 -15.26 -6.85
C ASP A 112 10.39 -14.21 -7.63
N SER A 113 10.05 -14.50 -8.88
CA SER A 113 9.28 -13.60 -9.73
C SER A 113 8.32 -14.36 -10.63
N THR A 114 7.15 -13.77 -10.85
CA THR A 114 6.21 -14.22 -11.89
C THR A 114 6.57 -13.66 -13.26
N GLY A 115 7.58 -12.79 -13.33
CA GLY A 115 7.95 -12.02 -14.51
C GLY A 115 6.93 -10.93 -14.89
N ARG A 116 5.82 -10.80 -14.17
CA ARG A 116 4.85 -9.71 -14.34
C ARG A 116 5.41 -8.39 -13.81
N ALA A 117 5.00 -7.26 -14.39
CA ALA A 117 5.32 -5.95 -13.84
C ALA A 117 4.66 -5.82 -12.45
N ALA A 118 5.37 -5.19 -11.52
CA ALA A 118 4.93 -5.06 -10.13
C ALA A 118 4.87 -3.60 -9.72
N VAL A 119 3.78 -3.17 -9.08
CA VAL A 119 3.76 -1.88 -8.40
C VAL A 119 4.55 -2.05 -7.10
N VAL A 120 5.62 -1.28 -6.93
CA VAL A 120 6.56 -1.44 -5.80
C VAL A 120 6.51 -0.26 -4.83
N SER A 121 5.96 0.88 -5.24
CA SER A 121 5.76 2.04 -4.37
C SER A 121 4.57 2.88 -4.82
N ILE A 122 3.79 3.36 -3.85
CA ILE A 122 2.76 4.38 -4.02
C ILE A 122 2.95 5.45 -2.94
N MET A 123 3.08 6.69 -3.40
CA MET A 123 3.21 7.88 -2.57
C MET A 123 2.19 8.95 -2.99
N PRO A 124 1.56 9.66 -2.04
CA PRO A 124 1.56 9.38 -0.61
C PRO A 124 0.99 8.00 -0.29
N THR A 125 1.52 7.35 0.75
CA THR A 125 1.06 6.02 1.18
C THR A 125 -0.46 6.02 1.41
N PRO A 126 -1.17 4.95 1.02
CA PRO A 126 -2.60 4.81 1.31
C PRO A 126 -2.93 5.09 2.79
N GLY A 127 -3.93 5.95 3.01
CA GLY A 127 -4.37 6.39 4.35
C GLY A 127 -3.45 7.40 5.04
N LYS A 128 -2.36 7.86 4.39
CA LYS A 128 -1.45 8.85 4.99
C LYS A 128 -2.19 10.13 5.32
N LYS A 129 -1.95 10.65 6.52
CA LYS A 129 -2.45 11.95 6.98
C LYS A 129 -1.36 13.01 6.95
N ARG A 130 -1.79 14.27 6.92
CA ARG A 130 -0.91 15.45 6.95
C ARG A 130 0.12 15.42 5.81
N VAL A 131 -0.32 15.03 4.62
CA VAL A 131 0.49 15.17 3.40
C VAL A 131 0.58 16.66 3.08
N GLU A 132 1.77 17.20 2.85
CA GLU A 132 1.90 18.59 2.44
C GLU A 132 1.20 18.81 1.09
N SER A 133 0.40 19.87 0.97
CA SER A 133 -0.37 20.15 -0.26
C SER A 133 0.50 20.32 -1.53
N THR A 134 1.79 20.60 -1.37
CA THR A 134 2.76 20.73 -2.46
C THR A 134 3.55 19.43 -2.71
N SER A 135 3.28 18.36 -1.98
CA SER A 135 3.87 17.05 -2.25
C SER A 135 3.37 16.49 -3.57
N SER A 136 4.21 15.69 -4.21
CA SER A 136 3.85 14.94 -5.41
C SER A 136 3.06 13.67 -5.06
N ILE A 137 2.33 13.20 -6.05
CA ILE A 137 1.92 11.79 -6.12
C ILE A 137 2.95 11.07 -6.98
N GLU A 138 3.38 9.90 -6.54
CA GLU A 138 4.34 9.06 -7.25
C GLU A 138 3.91 7.59 -7.18
N VAL A 139 3.90 6.93 -8.33
CA VAL A 139 3.72 5.48 -8.44
C VAL A 139 4.94 4.90 -9.15
N VAL A 140 5.59 3.94 -8.50
CA VAL A 140 6.78 3.27 -9.04
C VAL A 140 6.40 1.85 -9.38
N ILE A 141 6.70 1.47 -10.62
CA ILE A 141 6.42 0.16 -11.18
C ILE A 141 7.74 -0.42 -11.67
N GLU A 142 8.04 -1.64 -11.23
CA GLU A 142 9.15 -2.42 -11.75
C GLU A 142 8.65 -3.29 -12.90
N ASN A 143 9.23 -3.12 -14.09
CA ASN A 143 8.96 -3.99 -15.22
C ASN A 143 9.47 -5.40 -14.91
N GLY A 144 8.70 -6.40 -15.32
CA GLY A 144 9.12 -7.79 -15.23
C GLY A 144 9.59 -8.32 -16.58
N SER A 145 10.14 -9.53 -16.56
CA SER A 145 10.64 -10.23 -17.76
C SER A 145 9.54 -10.63 -18.75
N GLU A 146 8.33 -10.87 -18.28
CA GLU A 146 7.17 -11.28 -19.09
C GLU A 146 6.32 -10.09 -19.52
N THR A 147 6.21 -9.04 -18.68
CA THR A 147 5.40 -7.87 -19.01
C THR A 147 6.03 -6.57 -18.57
N THR A 148 5.86 -5.55 -19.39
CA THR A 148 6.30 -4.18 -19.12
C THR A 148 5.13 -3.20 -19.19
N VAL A 149 5.24 -2.04 -18.54
CA VAL A 149 4.26 -0.95 -18.65
C VAL A 149 4.27 -0.36 -20.06
N ASP A 150 3.09 -0.27 -20.69
CA ASP A 150 2.87 0.60 -21.84
C ASP A 150 2.74 2.05 -21.35
N GLN A 151 3.84 2.79 -21.40
CA GLN A 151 3.92 4.17 -20.90
C GLN A 151 2.90 5.11 -21.55
N SER A 152 2.50 4.85 -22.80
CA SER A 152 1.53 5.68 -23.53
C SER A 152 0.08 5.48 -23.04
N SER A 153 -0.16 4.38 -22.33
CA SER A 153 -1.48 4.04 -21.80
C SER A 153 -1.75 4.59 -20.40
N VAL A 154 -0.73 5.15 -19.74
CA VAL A 154 -0.82 5.65 -18.36
C VAL A 154 -1.84 6.78 -18.28
N LYS A 155 -2.77 6.64 -17.33
CA LYS A 155 -3.77 7.65 -16.99
C LYS A 155 -3.83 7.84 -15.49
N MET A 156 -4.19 9.04 -15.07
CA MET A 156 -4.44 9.33 -13.67
C MET A 156 -5.66 10.23 -13.50
N THR A 157 -6.47 9.93 -12.49
CA THR A 157 -7.47 10.86 -11.99
C THR A 157 -7.15 11.25 -10.55
N LEU A 158 -7.41 12.52 -10.23
CA LEU A 158 -7.32 13.04 -8.88
C LEU A 158 -8.65 13.70 -8.53
N ASN A 159 -9.30 13.20 -7.47
CA ASN A 159 -10.61 13.67 -7.01
C ASN A 159 -11.68 13.65 -8.13
N GLY A 160 -11.64 12.59 -8.96
CA GLY A 160 -12.58 12.38 -10.07
C GLY A 160 -12.31 13.24 -11.32
N LYS A 161 -11.17 13.93 -11.40
CA LYS A 161 -10.76 14.70 -12.57
C LYS A 161 -9.51 14.09 -13.19
N ASP A 162 -9.49 13.97 -14.52
CA ASP A 162 -8.28 13.60 -15.25
C ASP A 162 -7.18 14.65 -15.04
N VAL A 163 -5.97 14.18 -14.73
CA VAL A 163 -4.78 15.01 -14.56
C VAL A 163 -3.67 14.53 -15.47
N ALA A 164 -2.83 15.44 -15.96
CA ALA A 164 -1.63 15.08 -16.69
C ALA A 164 -0.56 14.55 -15.72
N VAL A 165 0.19 13.53 -16.13
CA VAL A 165 1.27 12.93 -15.34
C VAL A 165 2.55 12.89 -16.15
N ASP A 166 3.67 13.00 -15.44
CA ASP A 166 4.99 12.78 -15.98
C ASP A 166 5.34 11.29 -15.83
N VAL A 167 5.58 10.62 -16.95
CA VAL A 167 6.00 9.21 -16.98
C VAL A 167 7.46 9.17 -17.41
N SER A 168 8.29 8.54 -16.58
CA SER A 168 9.72 8.36 -16.84
C SER A 168 10.12 6.90 -16.65
N LYS A 169 11.20 6.49 -17.32
CA LYS A 169 11.76 5.15 -17.23
C LYS A 169 13.27 5.22 -17.01
N SER A 170 13.77 4.44 -16.06
CA SER A 170 15.20 4.25 -15.79
C SER A 170 15.48 2.76 -15.54
N GLY A 171 16.16 2.10 -16.48
CA GLY A 171 16.28 0.64 -16.47
C GLY A 171 14.89 -0.01 -16.53
N ASP A 172 14.60 -0.90 -15.58
CA ASP A 172 13.31 -1.57 -15.47
C ASP A 172 12.27 -0.77 -14.66
N ILE A 173 12.68 0.31 -14.00
CA ILE A 173 11.80 1.14 -13.18
C ILE A 173 11.06 2.16 -14.05
N VAL A 174 9.74 2.19 -13.92
CA VAL A 174 8.84 3.20 -14.49
C VAL A 174 8.26 4.01 -13.33
N THR A 175 8.41 5.32 -13.39
CA THR A 175 7.88 6.25 -12.38
C THR A 175 6.84 7.15 -13.02
N ILE A 176 5.64 7.11 -12.47
CA ILE A 176 4.52 7.99 -12.80
C ILE A 176 4.42 9.03 -11.71
N SER A 177 4.46 10.32 -12.06
CA SER A 177 4.41 11.39 -11.08
C SER A 177 3.44 12.52 -11.45
N TYR A 178 2.85 13.12 -10.43
CA TYR A 178 2.01 14.31 -10.53
C TYR A 178 2.45 15.34 -9.50
N THR A 179 2.69 16.57 -9.95
CA THR A 179 3.34 17.62 -9.15
C THR A 179 2.54 18.94 -9.06
N GLU A 180 1.36 19.02 -9.69
CA GLU A 180 0.57 20.28 -9.76
C GLU A 180 -0.17 20.63 -8.45
N GLY A 181 0.03 19.84 -7.40
CA GLY A 181 -0.48 20.10 -6.06
C GLY A 181 -1.80 19.38 -5.73
N LEU A 182 -2.04 19.26 -4.42
CA LEU A 182 -3.10 18.46 -3.82
C LEU A 182 -4.19 19.37 -3.25
N ALA A 183 -5.45 18.90 -3.27
CA ALA A 183 -6.54 19.65 -2.64
C ALA A 183 -6.29 19.73 -1.12
N ALA A 184 -6.26 20.95 -0.57
CA ALA A 184 -6.04 21.19 0.84
C ALA A 184 -6.72 22.49 1.29
N GLU A 185 -7.12 22.55 2.55
CA GLU A 185 -7.61 23.80 3.18
C GLU A 185 -6.43 24.64 3.68
N ALA A 186 -6.57 25.97 3.58
CA ALA A 186 -5.55 26.93 4.01
C ALA A 186 -5.50 27.18 5.53
N PHE A 187 -6.46 26.63 6.29
CA PHE A 187 -6.60 26.86 7.73
C PHE A 187 -6.39 25.57 8.53
N CYS A 188 -5.81 25.71 9.72
CA CYS A 188 -5.11 24.66 10.46
C CYS A 188 -5.92 23.37 10.72
N CYS A 189 -5.16 22.28 10.84
CA CYS A 189 -5.50 20.96 11.40
C CYS A 189 -6.49 20.07 10.62
N ALA A 190 -7.29 20.60 9.70
CA ALA A 190 -8.19 19.79 8.90
C ALA A 190 -7.48 19.22 7.66
N GLY A 191 -7.41 17.89 7.57
CA GLY A 191 -6.97 17.20 6.36
C GLY A 191 -8.07 17.15 5.31
N VAL A 192 -7.74 17.46 4.06
CA VAL A 192 -8.63 17.24 2.92
C VAL A 192 -8.32 15.90 2.32
N LYS A 193 -9.32 15.01 2.28
CA LYS A 193 -9.21 13.72 1.63
C LYS A 193 -9.04 13.92 0.13
N ASN A 194 -7.92 13.45 -0.40
CA ASN A 194 -7.67 13.30 -1.82
C ASN A 194 -7.80 11.82 -2.19
N THR A 195 -8.38 11.54 -3.35
CA THR A 195 -8.48 10.18 -3.91
C THR A 195 -7.81 10.17 -5.27
N ALA A 196 -6.81 9.32 -5.43
CA ALA A 196 -6.06 9.15 -6.67
C ALA A 196 -6.39 7.79 -7.28
N ILE A 197 -6.54 7.77 -8.60
CA ILE A 197 -6.66 6.55 -9.38
C ILE A 197 -5.59 6.60 -10.46
N VAL A 198 -4.71 5.60 -10.51
CA VAL A 198 -3.78 5.41 -11.62
C VAL A 198 -4.20 4.17 -12.39
N SER A 199 -4.15 4.23 -13.72
CA SER A 199 -4.30 3.05 -14.56
C SER A 199 -3.22 3.01 -15.65
N PHE A 200 -2.86 1.80 -16.05
CA PHE A 200 -1.91 1.54 -17.13
C PHE A 200 -2.18 0.17 -17.73
N LYS A 201 -1.76 -0.03 -18.96
CA LYS A 201 -1.73 -1.34 -19.61
C LYS A 201 -0.34 -1.94 -19.49
N GLU A 202 -0.33 -3.25 -19.36
CA GLU A 202 0.87 -4.05 -19.58
C GLU A 202 1.04 -4.40 -21.06
N SER A 203 2.24 -4.81 -21.46
CA SER A 203 2.56 -5.24 -22.83
C SER A 203 1.75 -6.44 -23.32
N ASN A 204 1.13 -7.20 -22.42
CA ASN A 204 0.19 -8.28 -22.73
C ASN A 204 -1.24 -7.79 -23.05
N GLY A 205 -1.50 -6.47 -22.93
CA GLY A 205 -2.79 -5.84 -23.16
C GLY A 205 -3.72 -5.76 -21.96
N ASN A 206 -3.37 -6.40 -20.83
CA ASN A 206 -4.16 -6.32 -19.60
C ASN A 206 -4.06 -4.92 -18.99
N GLU A 207 -5.19 -4.40 -18.52
CA GLU A 207 -5.26 -3.12 -17.82
C GLU A 207 -5.16 -3.34 -16.30
N ARG A 208 -4.32 -2.55 -15.66
CA ARG A 208 -4.15 -2.49 -14.21
C ARG A 208 -4.61 -1.13 -13.72
N SER A 209 -5.20 -1.09 -12.53
CA SER A 209 -5.55 0.16 -11.88
C SER A 209 -5.45 0.05 -10.36
N ALA A 210 -4.98 1.15 -9.74
CA ALA A 210 -4.91 1.33 -8.30
C ALA A 210 -5.73 2.56 -7.91
N GLU A 211 -6.60 2.40 -6.91
CA GLU A 211 -7.26 3.52 -6.24
C GLU A 211 -6.79 3.60 -4.79
N TRP A 212 -6.41 4.79 -4.35
CA TRP A 212 -6.11 5.03 -2.94
C TRP A 212 -6.45 6.45 -2.52
N SER A 213 -6.47 6.68 -1.21
CA SER A 213 -6.74 8.00 -0.64
C SER A 213 -5.76 8.38 0.45
N PHE A 214 -5.59 9.68 0.65
CA PHE A 214 -4.73 10.30 1.66
C PHE A 214 -5.30 11.67 2.06
N GLU A 215 -4.90 12.21 3.20
CA GLU A 215 -5.35 13.53 3.67
C GLU A 215 -4.22 14.56 3.52
N ALA A 216 -4.42 15.52 2.63
CA ALA A 216 -3.50 16.63 2.41
C ALA A 216 -3.86 17.85 3.26
N GLN A 217 -2.84 18.60 3.67
CA GLN A 217 -2.93 19.81 4.49
C GLN A 217 -2.02 20.89 3.92
N SER A 218 -2.47 22.15 4.01
CA SER A 218 -1.60 23.28 3.70
C SER A 218 -0.86 23.71 4.97
N THR A 219 0.47 23.77 4.89
CA THR A 219 1.29 24.46 5.89
C THR A 219 1.43 25.96 5.62
N LYS A 220 0.95 26.45 4.46
CA LYS A 220 0.94 27.88 4.18
C LYS A 220 -0.05 28.55 5.13
N ARG A 221 0.50 29.25 6.13
CA ARG A 221 -0.25 30.24 6.91
C ARG A 221 -0.83 31.23 5.90
N ARG A 222 -2.13 31.52 5.99
CA ARG A 222 -2.78 32.53 5.14
C ARG A 222 -1.87 33.78 5.13
N GLU A 223 -1.38 34.17 3.96
CA GLU A 223 -0.89 35.53 3.77
C GLU A 223 -2.13 36.40 3.94
N VAL A 224 -2.36 36.87 5.17
CA VAL A 224 -3.23 38.00 5.40
C VAL A 224 -2.48 39.14 4.71
N GLY A 225 -2.86 39.43 3.46
CA GLY A 225 -2.18 40.42 2.63
C GLY A 225 -1.88 41.66 3.45
N GLY A 226 -0.59 41.93 3.67
CA GLY A 226 -0.10 43.13 4.36
C GLY A 226 -0.83 43.50 5.66
N GLY A 227 -1.28 42.53 6.44
CA GLY A 227 -1.94 42.79 7.71
C GLY A 227 -1.09 42.28 8.86
N THR A 228 -0.35 43.17 9.50
CA THR A 228 0.01 43.06 10.92
C THR A 228 -1.14 42.40 11.69
N LEU A 229 -0.83 41.54 12.66
CA LEU A 229 -1.82 40.94 13.58
C LEU A 229 -2.59 42.07 14.32
N THR A 230 -3.60 42.69 13.70
CA THR A 230 -4.29 43.86 14.26
C THR A 230 -5.80 43.67 14.35
N ASN A 231 -6.38 42.72 13.63
CA ASN A 231 -7.81 42.45 13.79
C ASN A 231 -8.07 41.49 14.95
N GLY A 232 -8.60 42.05 16.04
CA GLY A 232 -8.98 41.33 17.27
C GLY A 232 -7.93 41.34 18.38
N LEU A 233 -6.81 42.05 18.19
CA LEU A 233 -5.83 42.24 19.25
C LEU A 233 -6.33 43.31 20.23
N ILE A 234 -6.71 42.91 21.45
CA ILE A 234 -7.16 43.84 22.51
C ILE A 234 -5.96 44.63 23.09
N GLY A 235 -4.72 44.24 22.76
CA GLY A 235 -3.49 44.99 23.01
C GLY A 235 -2.25 44.15 22.70
N HIS A 236 -1.16 44.81 22.30
CA HIS A 236 0.18 44.21 22.32
C HIS A 236 1.16 45.13 23.04
N TRP A 237 2.11 44.54 23.76
CA TRP A 237 3.18 45.24 24.44
C TRP A 237 4.50 44.95 23.72
N PRO A 238 4.94 45.83 22.80
CA PRO A 238 6.31 45.76 22.33
C PRO A 238 7.22 46.18 23.50
N LEU A 239 8.20 45.33 23.82
CA LEU A 239 9.32 45.72 24.67
C LEU A 239 10.19 46.70 23.86
N ASP A 240 10.71 47.73 24.51
CA ASP A 240 11.68 48.61 23.86
C ASP A 240 12.93 47.81 23.47
N GLU A 241 13.47 48.05 22.26
CA GLU A 241 14.71 47.42 21.76
C GLU A 241 15.98 47.94 22.48
N GLY A 242 15.81 48.48 23.69
CA GLY A 242 16.88 48.97 24.54
C GLY A 242 17.18 48.00 25.69
N SER A 243 16.32 47.95 26.71
CA SER A 243 16.55 47.18 27.94
C SER A 243 15.51 46.11 28.23
N GLY A 244 14.35 46.10 27.55
CA GLY A 244 13.30 45.10 27.76
C GLY A 244 12.63 45.19 29.14
N THR A 245 12.74 46.33 29.83
CA THR A 245 12.23 46.53 31.20
C THR A 245 11.04 47.48 31.30
N THR A 246 10.67 48.14 30.20
CA THR A 246 9.55 49.08 30.17
C THR A 246 8.67 48.82 28.95
N ALA A 247 7.38 48.66 29.19
CA ALA A 247 6.40 48.39 28.15
C ALA A 247 5.47 49.62 28.01
N ALA A 248 5.41 50.22 26.82
CA ALA A 248 4.57 51.38 26.55
C ALA A 248 3.26 50.94 25.88
N ASN A 249 2.13 51.38 26.43
CA ASN A 249 0.82 51.12 25.84
C ASN A 249 0.62 52.00 24.59
N LYS A 250 0.46 51.36 23.42
CA LYS A 250 -0.10 52.00 22.22
C LYS A 250 -1.50 51.44 22.00
N ALA A 251 -2.47 51.99 22.71
CA ALA A 251 -3.87 51.80 22.39
C ALA A 251 -4.26 52.80 21.29
N GLY A 252 -4.80 52.29 20.19
CA GLY A 252 -5.50 53.03 19.15
C GLY A 252 -6.80 52.33 18.86
#